data_AF-A0A961TWZ4-F1
#
_entry.id   AF-A0A961TWZ4-F1
#
_cell.length_a   1.000
_cell.length_b   1.000
_cell.length_c   1.000
_cell.angle_alpha   90.00
_cell.angle_beta   90.00
_cell.angle_gamma   90.00
#
_symmetry.space_group_name_H-M   'P 1'
#
loop_
_entity.id
_entity.type
_entity.pdbx_description
1 polymer ?
#
loop_
_entity_poly.entity_id
_entity_poly.type
_entity_poly.pdbx_seq_one_letter_code
_entity_poly.pdbx_strand_id
1 'polypeptide(L)'
;MPRGGGFYSEEQKRHFAAARALHQQGAPLERTCGAWTRSGRLCRNIPIDGTKRCLRHAGPHAARAYRERQHDAFKAGKISAAEWAKAEAKRARNRIHDRWKRNPWLPGSTIDLGEHEAAFQATAGVARRGSSEPVPPAVLDWLRWRYRRLQLDRRRDAEWLRTVREELPRRLSAAGPAPHCDVLPSATVEGASPVDAAAKAASWVAEPLAPFSKRSRPDRPRAAAKERVRSLRGRGRPRSRVREISEDEQTALATFVYNYRDTLTPLFERCRLDERMQIVEALRAFVANPGDRGTRDRWMHVFMTLNAR
;
A
#
# COMPACT_ATOMS: atom_id res chain seq x y z
N MET A 1 37.84 -22.00 19.79
CA MET A 1 36.48 -21.70 19.29
C MET A 1 36.58 -20.81 18.06
N PRO A 2 36.35 -21.32 16.85
CA PRO A 2 36.40 -20.50 15.63
C PRO A 2 35.34 -19.40 15.70
N ARG A 3 35.76 -18.13 15.68
CA ARG A 3 34.90 -16.93 15.79
C ARG A 3 34.27 -16.51 14.45
N GLY A 4 34.03 -17.46 13.54
CA GLY A 4 33.43 -17.21 12.23
C GLY A 4 32.04 -17.83 12.16
N GLY A 5 30.99 -17.02 12.01
CA GLY A 5 29.61 -17.47 11.77
C GLY A 5 29.40 -18.01 10.36
N GLY A 6 30.13 -19.06 9.99
CA GLY A 6 30.03 -19.77 8.71
C GLY A 6 29.44 -21.17 8.86
N PHE A 7 29.21 -21.85 7.73
CA PHE A 7 28.87 -23.26 7.72
C PHE A 7 30.12 -24.10 8.01
N TYR A 8 30.02 -25.08 8.91
CA TYR A 8 31.10 -25.98 9.31
C TYR A 8 31.23 -27.19 8.38
N SER A 9 30.20 -27.47 7.58
CA SER A 9 30.21 -28.54 6.59
C SER A 9 29.31 -28.20 5.39
N GLU A 10 29.58 -28.83 4.24
CA GLU A 10 28.69 -28.73 3.08
C GLU A 10 27.31 -29.35 3.35
N GLU A 11 27.23 -30.36 4.21
CA GLU A 11 25.96 -30.91 4.67
C GLU A 11 25.13 -29.87 5.43
N GLN A 12 25.74 -29.15 6.39
CA GLN A 12 25.07 -28.08 7.12
C GLN A 12 24.57 -26.97 6.18
N LYS A 13 25.37 -26.62 5.17
CA LYS A 13 25.00 -25.64 4.14
C LYS A 13 23.83 -26.12 3.28
N ARG A 14 23.81 -27.41 2.90
CA ARG A 14 22.68 -28.05 2.18
C ARG A 14 21.42 -28.05 3.04
N HIS A 15 21.51 -28.43 4.32
CA HIS A 15 20.38 -28.39 5.25
C HIS A 15 19.85 -26.96 5.45
N PHE A 16 20.73 -25.97 5.60
CA PHE A 16 20.33 -24.58 5.69
C PHE A 16 19.66 -24.08 4.41
N ALA A 17 20.18 -24.42 3.23
CA ALA A 17 19.57 -24.05 1.96
C ALA A 17 18.17 -24.68 1.77
N ALA A 18 18.03 -25.97 2.10
CA ALA A 18 16.77 -26.69 2.06
C ALA A 18 15.74 -26.08 3.04
N ALA A 19 16.14 -25.83 4.28
CA ALA A 19 15.27 -25.18 5.28
C ALA A 19 14.90 -23.75 4.85
N ARG A 20 15.86 -22.96 4.36
CA ARG A 20 15.60 -21.61 3.84
C ARG A 20 14.58 -21.65 2.72
N ALA A 21 14.64 -22.62 1.81
CA ALA A 21 13.68 -22.76 0.70
C ALA A 21 12.23 -22.91 1.19
N LEU A 22 12.01 -23.62 2.31
CA LEU A 22 10.68 -23.78 2.92
C LEU A 22 10.10 -22.47 3.49
N HIS A 23 10.95 -21.50 3.82
CA HIS A 23 10.56 -20.19 4.38
C HIS A 23 10.64 -19.03 3.39
N GLN A 24 11.00 -19.28 2.13
CA GLN A 24 11.02 -18.26 1.09
C GLN A 24 9.61 -17.73 0.78
N GLN A 25 9.55 -16.56 0.16
CA GLN A 25 8.28 -15.96 -0.24
C GLN A 25 7.52 -16.88 -1.21
N GLY A 26 6.31 -17.30 -0.84
CA GLY A 26 5.47 -18.26 -1.56
C GLY A 26 5.64 -19.72 -1.14
N ALA A 27 6.55 -20.03 -0.22
CA ALA A 27 6.77 -21.39 0.27
C ALA A 27 5.78 -21.79 1.38
N PRO A 28 5.60 -23.10 1.67
CA PRO A 28 4.60 -23.58 2.62
C PRO A 28 4.77 -23.03 4.04
N LEU A 29 6.00 -22.77 4.47
CA LEU A 29 6.32 -22.27 5.81
C LEU A 29 6.64 -20.76 5.80
N GLU A 30 6.21 -20.02 4.77
CA GLU A 30 6.36 -18.56 4.71
C GLU A 30 5.59 -17.91 5.86
N ARG A 31 6.32 -17.21 6.75
CA ARG A 31 5.69 -16.35 7.77
C ARG A 31 5.18 -15.08 7.09
N THR A 32 3.88 -14.98 6.90
CA THR A 32 3.23 -13.77 6.36
C THR A 32 2.34 -13.10 7.39
N CYS A 33 2.20 -11.77 7.28
CA CYS A 33 1.31 -10.98 8.13
C CYS A 33 -0.16 -11.36 7.99
N GLY A 34 -0.61 -11.77 6.79
CA GLY A 34 -1.98 -12.18 6.52
C GLY A 34 -3.06 -11.11 6.75
N ALA A 35 -2.71 -9.84 6.94
CA ALA A 35 -3.70 -8.76 7.12
C ALA A 35 -4.26 -8.30 5.76
N TRP A 36 -5.56 -8.04 5.67
CA TRP A 36 -6.17 -7.52 4.45
C TRP A 36 -5.74 -6.08 4.17
N THR A 37 -5.16 -5.86 3.00
CA THR A 37 -4.75 -4.53 2.52
C THR A 37 -5.92 -3.79 1.88
N ARG A 38 -5.80 -2.47 1.71
CA ARG A 38 -6.81 -1.65 0.99
C ARG A 38 -7.07 -2.11 -0.45
N SER A 39 -6.11 -2.79 -1.08
CA SER A 39 -6.26 -3.38 -2.41
C SER A 39 -6.94 -4.75 -2.42
N GLY A 40 -7.41 -5.24 -1.26
CA GLY A 40 -8.06 -6.53 -1.15
C GLY A 40 -7.10 -7.73 -1.26
N ARG A 41 -5.78 -7.52 -1.09
CA ARG A 41 -4.81 -8.63 -1.02
C ARG A 41 -4.35 -8.86 0.41
N LEU A 42 -3.97 -10.09 0.75
CA LEU A 42 -3.31 -10.39 2.02
C LEU A 42 -1.90 -9.78 2.06
N CYS A 43 -1.53 -9.22 3.20
CA CYS A 43 -0.21 -8.66 3.43
C CYS A 43 0.82 -9.78 3.55
N ARG A 44 1.79 -9.79 2.62
CA ARG A 44 2.91 -10.74 2.59
C ARG A 44 4.16 -10.24 3.31
N ASN A 45 4.07 -9.16 4.08
CA ASN A 45 5.21 -8.69 4.85
C ASN A 45 5.47 -9.67 6.01
N ILE A 46 6.75 -9.84 6.33
CA ILE A 46 7.20 -10.67 7.46
C ILE A 46 6.62 -10.09 8.76
N PRO A 47 5.94 -10.91 9.59
CA PRO A 47 5.50 -10.51 10.92
C PRO A 47 6.67 -10.08 11.81
N ILE A 48 6.39 -9.22 12.79
CA ILE A 48 7.39 -8.94 13.83
C ILE A 48 7.52 -10.18 14.71
N ASP A 49 8.72 -10.51 15.19
CA ASP A 49 8.89 -11.62 16.12
C ASP A 49 7.99 -11.50 17.35
N GLY A 50 7.39 -12.64 17.72
CA GLY A 50 6.36 -12.73 18.75
C GLY A 50 4.95 -12.27 18.32
N THR A 51 4.76 -11.81 17.08
CA THR A 51 3.45 -11.31 16.61
C THR A 51 2.99 -12.01 15.33
N LYS A 52 1.66 -12.09 15.12
CA LYS A 52 1.06 -12.59 13.87
C LYS A 52 1.05 -11.55 12.73
N ARG A 53 1.45 -10.30 12.99
CA ARG A 53 1.28 -9.17 12.07
C ARG A 53 2.60 -8.44 11.82
N CYS A 54 2.76 -7.84 10.65
CA CYS A 54 3.95 -7.03 10.35
C CYS A 54 3.85 -5.64 11.00
N LEU A 55 4.96 -4.90 11.01
CA LEU A 55 5.04 -3.53 11.57
C LEU A 55 3.94 -2.57 11.07
N ARG A 56 3.45 -2.78 9.83
CA ARG A 56 2.37 -1.96 9.26
C ARG A 56 0.99 -2.27 9.82
N HIS A 57 0.77 -3.49 10.32
CA HIS A 57 -0.54 -4.00 10.75
C HIS A 57 -0.59 -4.44 12.22
N ALA A 58 0.53 -4.45 12.92
CA ALA A 58 0.62 -4.90 14.32
C ALA A 58 0.12 -3.85 15.34
N GLY A 59 -0.34 -2.69 14.85
CA GLY A 59 -0.87 -1.60 15.67
C GLY A 59 0.22 -0.81 16.42
N PRO A 60 -0.19 0.22 17.19
CA PRO A 60 0.75 1.13 17.87
C PRO A 60 1.60 0.44 18.94
N HIS A 61 1.04 -0.50 19.70
CA HIS A 61 1.73 -1.20 20.78
C HIS A 61 2.91 -2.03 20.25
N ALA A 62 2.68 -2.87 19.24
CA ALA A 62 3.74 -3.66 18.63
C ALA A 62 4.79 -2.80 17.92
N ALA A 63 4.37 -1.67 17.32
CA ALA A 63 5.31 -0.72 16.72
C ALA A 63 6.20 -0.04 17.77
N ARG A 64 5.67 0.25 18.97
CA ARG A 64 6.44 0.76 20.11
C ARG A 64 7.45 -0.27 20.61
N ALA A 65 7.00 -1.51 20.87
CA ALA A 65 7.88 -2.59 21.30
C ALA A 65 8.99 -2.89 20.27
N TYR A 66 8.69 -2.78 18.97
CA TYR A 66 9.71 -2.91 17.93
C TYR A 66 10.74 -1.78 17.97
N ARG A 67 10.31 -0.54 18.23
CA ARG A 67 11.23 0.60 18.40
C ARG A 67 12.13 0.43 19.62
N GLU A 68 11.57 -0.02 20.75
CA GLU A 68 12.32 -0.33 21.97
C GLU A 68 13.39 -1.39 21.70
N ARG A 69 13.04 -2.51 21.07
CA ARG A 69 14.04 -3.52 20.67
C ARG A 69 15.15 -2.98 19.77
N GLN A 70 14.81 -2.11 18.82
CA GLN A 70 15.84 -1.47 17.98
C GLN A 70 16.72 -0.51 18.77
N HIS A 71 16.16 0.20 19.75
CA HIS A 71 16.91 1.08 20.64
C HIS A 71 17.86 0.29 21.54
N ASP A 72 17.40 -0.83 22.11
CA ASP A 72 18.23 -1.72 22.91
C ASP A 72 19.33 -2.37 22.07
N ALA A 73 19.01 -2.77 20.83
CA ALA A 73 19.99 -3.28 19.89
C ALA A 73 21.04 -2.21 19.50
N PHE A 74 20.63 -0.94 19.36
CA PHE A 74 21.55 0.18 19.16
C PHE A 74 22.47 0.39 20.37
N LYS A 75 21.90 0.42 21.60
CA LYS A 75 22.69 0.50 22.85
C LYS A 75 23.67 -0.66 23.02
N ALA A 76 23.28 -1.85 22.58
CA ALA A 76 24.13 -3.04 22.59
C ALA A 76 25.16 -3.08 21.44
N GLY A 77 25.24 -2.06 20.58
CA GLY A 77 26.16 -2.02 19.43
C GLY A 77 25.81 -2.98 18.29
N LYS A 78 24.63 -3.63 18.32
CA LYS A 78 24.16 -4.55 17.27
C LYS A 78 23.65 -3.82 16.03
N ILE A 79 23.26 -2.57 16.18
CA ILE A 79 22.82 -1.68 15.11
C ILE A 79 23.77 -0.47 15.10
N SER A 80 24.24 -0.09 13.91
CA SER A 80 25.10 1.09 13.77
C SER A 80 24.33 2.39 14.05
N ALA A 81 25.03 3.44 14.49
CA ALA A 81 24.42 4.77 14.68
C ALA A 81 23.75 5.30 13.40
N ALA A 82 24.35 5.05 12.23
CA ALA A 82 23.80 5.44 10.94
C ALA A 82 22.48 4.71 10.63
N GLU A 83 22.39 3.41 10.91
CA GLU A 83 21.16 2.64 10.72
C GLU A 83 20.05 3.09 11.68
N TRP A 84 20.40 3.33 12.94
CA TRP A 84 19.46 3.89 13.93
C TRP A 84 18.94 5.26 13.51
N ALA A 85 19.83 6.17 13.12
CA ALA A 85 19.47 7.51 12.63
C ALA A 85 18.56 7.43 11.40
N LYS A 86 18.83 6.53 10.45
CA LYS A 86 17.97 6.28 9.29
C LYS A 86 16.58 5.77 9.69
N ALA A 87 16.50 4.90 10.68
CA ALA A 87 15.23 4.41 11.20
C ALA A 87 14.41 5.53 11.89
N GLU A 88 15.04 6.35 12.73
CA GLU A 88 14.40 7.52 13.36
C GLU A 88 13.98 8.57 12.34
N ALA A 89 14.81 8.87 11.34
CA ALA A 89 14.47 9.80 10.27
C ALA A 89 13.23 9.32 9.48
N LYS A 90 13.12 8.01 9.23
CA LYS A 90 11.91 7.42 8.64
C LYS A 90 10.69 7.59 9.53
N ARG A 91 10.82 7.40 10.85
CA ARG A 91 9.72 7.63 11.81
C ARG A 91 9.30 9.10 11.85
N ALA A 92 10.26 10.03 11.86
CA ALA A 92 10.00 11.47 11.82
C ALA A 92 9.18 11.86 10.59
N ARG A 93 9.60 11.42 9.39
CA ARG A 93 8.84 11.64 8.15
C ARG A 93 7.44 11.04 8.19
N ASN A 94 7.28 9.83 8.73
CA ASN A 94 5.95 9.22 8.87
C ASN A 94 5.05 10.04 9.79
N ARG A 95 5.58 10.56 10.91
CA ARG A 95 4.83 11.47 11.81
C ARG A 95 4.37 12.72 11.08
N ILE A 96 5.23 13.35 10.28
CA ILE A 96 4.86 14.51 9.45
C ILE A 96 3.74 14.15 8.47
N HIS A 97 3.87 13.04 7.73
CA HIS A 97 2.82 12.60 6.82
C HIS A 97 1.49 12.32 7.53
N ASP A 98 1.51 11.71 8.71
CA ASP A 98 0.31 11.43 9.49
C ASP A 98 -0.32 12.71 10.09
N ARG A 99 0.50 13.73 10.39
CA ARG A 99 0.03 15.08 10.71
C ARG A 99 -0.65 15.72 9.48
N TRP A 100 -0.01 15.67 8.31
CA TRP A 100 -0.55 16.24 7.07
C TRP A 100 -1.83 15.60 6.55
N LYS A 101 -2.06 14.32 6.83
CA LYS A 101 -3.35 13.67 6.53
C LYS A 101 -4.53 14.31 7.26
N ARG A 102 -4.28 14.91 8.43
CA ARG A 102 -5.27 15.60 9.25
C ARG A 102 -5.32 17.09 8.91
N ASN A 103 -4.16 17.71 8.78
CA ASN A 103 -4.05 19.12 8.44
C ASN A 103 -2.83 19.35 7.51
N PRO A 104 -3.05 19.62 6.21
CA PRO A 104 -1.97 19.84 5.24
C PRO A 104 -1.20 21.15 5.45
N TRP A 105 -1.72 22.05 6.29
CA TRP A 105 -1.11 23.34 6.63
C TRP A 105 -0.08 23.25 7.76
N LEU A 106 0.05 22.09 8.43
CA LEU A 106 1.04 21.92 9.48
C LEU A 106 2.47 22.05 8.94
N PRO A 107 3.37 22.73 9.66
CA PRO A 107 4.75 22.91 9.21
C PRO A 107 5.49 21.58 9.12
N GLY A 108 6.42 21.49 8.17
CA GLY A 108 7.29 20.35 7.98
C GLY A 108 7.86 20.27 6.57
N SER A 109 8.92 19.48 6.41
CA SER A 109 9.43 19.04 5.12
C SER A 109 10.01 17.64 5.28
N THR A 110 9.91 16.81 4.25
CA THR A 110 10.50 15.46 4.22
C THR A 110 11.65 15.35 3.22
N ILE A 111 11.83 16.37 2.38
CA ILE A 111 12.93 16.53 1.43
C ILE A 111 13.48 17.96 1.48
N ASP A 112 14.80 18.07 1.40
CA ASP A 112 15.53 19.30 1.15
C ASP A 112 16.17 19.19 -0.25
N LEU A 113 15.88 20.15 -1.12
CA LEU A 113 16.42 20.17 -2.48
C LEU A 113 17.83 20.80 -2.55
N GLY A 114 18.34 21.36 -1.45
CA GLY A 114 19.66 22.00 -1.40
C GLY A 114 19.77 23.13 -2.42
N GLU A 115 20.84 23.10 -3.22
CA GLU A 115 21.11 24.08 -4.28
C GLU A 115 19.99 24.19 -5.33
N HIS A 116 19.15 23.17 -5.48
CA HIS A 116 18.07 23.16 -6.45
C HIS A 116 16.76 23.81 -5.96
N GLU A 117 16.67 24.23 -4.69
CA GLU A 117 15.44 24.82 -4.12
C GLU A 117 15.05 26.12 -4.85
N ALA A 118 16.01 26.97 -5.22
CA ALA A 118 15.74 28.22 -5.95
C ALA A 118 15.15 27.96 -7.35
N ALA A 119 15.76 27.04 -8.11
CA ALA A 119 15.26 26.64 -9.43
C ALA A 119 13.86 25.98 -9.33
N PHE A 120 13.65 25.18 -8.29
CA PHE A 120 12.35 24.61 -7.97
C PHE A 120 11.29 25.71 -7.72
N GLN A 121 11.58 26.69 -6.86
CA GLN A 121 10.62 27.75 -6.54
C GLN A 121 10.26 28.61 -7.77
N ALA A 122 11.25 28.88 -8.63
CA ALA A 122 11.04 29.60 -9.88
C ALA A 122 10.15 28.83 -10.85
N THR A 123 10.46 27.55 -11.11
CA THR A 123 9.73 26.72 -12.08
C THR A 123 8.35 26.27 -11.58
N ALA A 124 8.17 26.07 -10.28
CA ALA A 124 6.88 25.77 -9.69
C ALA A 124 5.96 27.00 -9.57
N GLY A 125 6.51 28.20 -9.81
CA GLY A 125 5.78 29.47 -9.64
C GLY A 125 5.47 29.80 -8.18
N VAL A 126 6.11 29.13 -7.22
CA VAL A 126 5.86 29.34 -5.78
C VAL A 126 6.31 30.74 -5.36
N ALA A 127 7.45 31.21 -5.88
CA ALA A 127 7.95 32.56 -5.60
C ALA A 127 6.99 33.68 -6.09
N ARG A 128 6.17 33.40 -7.11
CA ARG A 128 5.21 34.36 -7.69
C ARG A 128 3.89 34.45 -6.93
N ARG A 129 3.55 33.44 -6.12
CA ARG A 129 2.28 33.39 -5.38
C ARG A 129 2.23 34.33 -4.18
N GLY A 130 3.38 34.85 -3.76
CA GLY A 130 3.49 35.83 -2.68
C GLY A 130 2.89 35.35 -1.36
N SER A 131 2.68 36.29 -0.44
CA SER A 131 2.06 36.02 0.86
C SER A 131 0.54 35.87 0.80
N SER A 132 -0.10 36.29 -0.29
CA SER A 132 -1.56 36.26 -0.46
C SER A 132 -2.10 34.87 -0.79
N GLU A 133 -1.30 34.01 -1.45
CA GLU A 133 -1.65 32.63 -1.77
C GLU A 133 -0.61 31.63 -1.25
N PRO A 134 -0.52 31.44 0.08
CA PRO A 134 0.45 30.51 0.64
C PRO A 134 0.16 29.08 0.18
N VAL A 135 1.22 28.34 -0.17
CA VAL A 135 1.11 26.92 -0.52
C VAL A 135 1.19 26.08 0.77
N PRO A 136 0.25 25.15 1.04
CA PRO A 136 0.32 24.28 2.21
C PRO A 136 1.65 23.52 2.23
N PRO A 137 2.36 23.41 3.38
CA PRO A 137 3.63 22.71 3.47
C PRO A 137 3.59 21.28 2.94
N ALA A 138 2.48 20.55 3.15
CA ALA A 138 2.29 19.20 2.61
C ALA A 138 2.27 19.17 1.06
N VAL A 139 1.65 20.18 0.45
CA VAL A 139 1.59 20.32 -1.02
C VAL A 139 2.95 20.75 -1.55
N LEU A 140 3.65 21.64 -0.85
CA LEU A 140 4.98 22.09 -1.21
C LEU A 140 6.00 20.94 -1.15
N ASP A 141 5.97 20.11 -0.10
CA ASP A 141 6.81 18.91 0.01
C ASP A 141 6.50 17.88 -1.09
N TRP A 142 5.21 17.69 -1.41
CA TRP A 142 4.81 16.86 -2.55
C TRP A 142 5.38 17.40 -3.87
N LEU A 143 5.34 18.72 -4.09
CA LEU A 143 5.94 19.38 -5.24
C LEU A 143 7.45 19.18 -5.29
N ARG A 144 8.17 19.30 -4.17
CA ARG A 144 9.62 19.02 -4.10
C ARG A 144 9.94 17.59 -4.52
N TRP A 145 9.19 16.60 -4.04
CA TRP A 145 9.36 15.20 -4.45
C TRP A 145 9.01 14.95 -5.93
N ARG A 146 8.08 15.74 -6.51
CA ARG A 146 7.78 15.69 -7.94
C ARG A 146 8.91 16.31 -8.76
N TYR A 147 9.39 17.47 -8.36
CA TYR A 147 10.53 18.16 -8.97
C TYR A 147 11.78 17.28 -8.96
N ARG A 148 12.16 16.71 -7.82
CA ARG A 148 13.29 15.78 -7.74
C ARG A 148 13.17 14.64 -8.73
N ARG A 149 12.00 14.01 -8.85
CA ARG A 149 11.80 12.85 -9.73
C ARG A 149 11.71 13.22 -11.21
N LEU A 150 11.06 14.32 -11.54
CA LEU A 150 10.78 14.71 -12.92
C LEU A 150 11.90 15.55 -13.50
N GLN A 151 12.44 16.51 -12.75
CA GLN A 151 13.45 17.45 -13.26
C GLN A 151 14.87 16.95 -12.99
N LEU A 152 15.18 16.56 -11.76
CA LEU A 152 16.55 16.17 -11.39
C LEU A 152 16.87 14.72 -11.79
N ASP A 153 16.00 13.76 -11.45
CA ASP A 153 16.29 12.34 -11.71
C ASP A 153 16.10 11.96 -13.19
N ARG A 154 15.16 12.60 -13.92
CA ARG A 154 14.69 12.10 -15.24
C ARG A 154 14.57 13.14 -16.36
N ARG A 155 14.64 14.44 -16.06
CA ARG A 155 14.47 15.56 -17.01
C ARG A 155 13.24 15.47 -17.93
N ARG A 156 12.05 15.37 -17.33
CA ARG A 156 10.73 15.28 -17.99
C ARG A 156 9.94 16.57 -17.84
N ASP A 157 10.23 17.53 -18.69
CA ASP A 157 9.69 18.89 -18.59
C ASP A 157 8.18 18.94 -18.87
N ALA A 158 7.71 18.19 -19.87
CA ALA A 158 6.28 18.13 -20.18
C ALA A 158 5.45 17.56 -19.00
N GLU A 159 5.93 16.50 -18.33
CA GLU A 159 5.24 15.94 -17.16
C GLU A 159 5.31 16.89 -15.94
N TRP A 160 6.41 17.62 -15.79
CA TRP A 160 6.54 18.64 -14.74
C TRP A 160 5.56 19.79 -14.97
N LEU A 161 5.48 20.33 -16.19
CA LEU A 161 4.52 21.36 -16.56
C LEU A 161 3.08 20.91 -16.32
N ARG A 162 2.74 19.67 -16.68
CA ARG A 162 1.42 19.09 -16.37
C ARG A 162 1.16 19.04 -14.86
N THR A 163 2.17 18.65 -14.08
CA THR A 163 2.07 18.61 -12.61
C THR A 163 1.76 20.00 -12.04
N VAL A 164 2.45 21.04 -12.51
CA VAL A 164 2.26 22.42 -12.05
C VAL A 164 0.94 23.03 -12.54
N ARG A 165 0.53 22.75 -13.79
CA ARG A 165 -0.69 23.34 -14.37
C ARG A 165 -1.97 22.64 -13.95
N GLU A 166 -1.96 21.32 -13.83
CA GLU A 166 -3.18 20.54 -13.62
C GLU A 166 -3.28 19.92 -12.21
N GLU A 167 -2.22 19.27 -11.73
CA GLU A 167 -2.25 18.56 -10.45
C GLU A 167 -2.16 19.51 -9.25
N LEU A 168 -1.37 20.58 -9.35
CA LEU A 168 -1.16 21.53 -8.27
C LEU A 168 -2.45 22.28 -7.88
N PRO A 169 -3.21 22.92 -8.81
CA PRO A 169 -4.46 23.59 -8.44
C PRO A 169 -5.47 22.66 -7.77
N ARG A 170 -5.59 21.41 -8.27
CA ARG A 170 -6.47 20.39 -7.66
C ARG A 170 -6.07 20.07 -6.23
N ARG A 171 -4.76 19.99 -5.93
CA ARG A 171 -4.26 19.73 -4.59
C ARG A 171 -4.39 20.93 -3.65
N LEU A 172 -4.21 22.14 -4.16
CA LEU A 172 -4.46 23.37 -3.39
C LEU A 172 -5.94 23.44 -2.99
N SER A 173 -6.85 23.22 -3.94
CA SER A 173 -8.29 23.14 -3.68
C SER A 173 -8.63 22.05 -2.65
N ALA A 174 -8.06 20.85 -2.79
CA ALA A 174 -8.29 19.74 -1.85
C ALA A 174 -7.70 19.99 -0.45
N ALA A 175 -6.70 20.87 -0.30
CA ALA A 175 -6.11 21.21 0.98
C ALA A 175 -6.97 22.20 1.79
N GLY A 176 -7.95 22.84 1.14
CA GLY A 176 -8.79 23.87 1.74
C GLY A 176 -8.08 25.21 1.92
N PRO A 177 -8.79 26.25 2.41
CA PRO A 177 -8.21 27.56 2.69
C PRO A 177 -7.15 27.48 3.79
N ALA A 178 -6.21 28.43 3.79
CA ALA A 178 -5.26 28.58 4.88
C ALA A 178 -6.04 28.81 6.18
N PRO A 179 -5.67 28.14 7.29
CA PRO A 179 -6.23 28.50 8.58
C PRO A 179 -5.93 29.97 8.84
N HIS A 180 -6.93 30.74 9.29
CA HIS A 180 -6.72 32.12 9.70
C HIS A 180 -5.53 32.19 10.67
N CYS A 181 -4.62 33.11 10.37
CA CYS A 181 -3.31 33.27 10.98
C CYS A 181 -3.30 33.37 12.51
N ASP A 182 -4.45 33.62 13.13
CA ASP A 182 -4.58 33.85 14.57
C ASP A 182 -4.47 32.56 15.40
N VAL A 183 -4.50 31.38 14.77
CA VAL A 183 -4.43 30.07 15.46
C VAL A 183 -3.29 29.19 14.95
N LEU A 184 -2.41 29.68 14.08
CA LEU A 184 -1.13 29.02 13.94
C LEU A 184 -0.39 29.35 15.23
N PRO A 185 -0.17 28.38 16.16
CA PRO A 185 0.63 28.65 17.33
C PRO A 185 1.91 29.23 16.81
N SER A 186 2.12 30.51 17.09
CA SER A 186 3.29 31.22 16.63
C SER A 186 4.45 30.33 17.03
N ALA A 187 5.14 29.81 16.02
CA ALA A 187 6.39 29.12 16.23
C ALA A 187 7.40 30.22 16.62
N THR A 188 7.14 30.90 17.73
CA THR A 188 8.12 31.73 18.39
C THR A 188 9.30 30.81 18.65
N VAL A 189 10.39 31.23 18.05
CA VAL A 189 11.54 30.45 17.63
C VAL A 189 12.36 29.93 18.83
N GLU A 190 11.92 30.18 20.05
CA GLU A 190 12.63 29.81 21.29
C GLU A 190 12.25 28.44 21.85
N GLY A 191 11.25 27.78 21.27
CA GLY A 191 10.77 26.48 21.73
C GLY A 191 10.58 25.47 20.61
N ALA A 192 11.37 25.54 19.52
CA ALA A 192 11.36 24.50 18.50
C ALA A 192 11.56 23.16 19.20
N SER A 193 10.46 22.41 19.33
CA SER A 193 10.47 21.15 20.06
C SER A 193 11.64 20.33 19.51
N PRO A 194 12.44 19.65 20.35
CA PRO A 194 13.54 18.80 19.89
C PRO A 194 13.12 17.86 18.74
N VAL A 195 11.83 17.54 18.69
CA VAL A 195 11.16 16.77 17.64
C VAL A 195 11.18 17.44 16.26
N ASP A 196 10.98 18.76 16.16
CA ASP A 196 10.95 19.49 14.88
C ASP A 196 12.37 19.83 14.39
N ALA A 197 13.32 20.09 15.30
CA ALA A 197 14.74 20.18 14.95
C ALA A 197 15.27 18.83 14.43
N ALA A 198 14.93 17.72 15.11
CA ALA A 198 15.25 16.37 14.64
C ALA A 198 14.54 16.02 13.32
N ALA A 199 13.35 16.57 13.06
CA ALA A 199 12.67 16.40 11.79
C ALA A 199 13.39 17.11 10.63
N LYS A 200 13.95 18.30 10.88
CA LYS A 200 14.79 19.01 9.89
C LYS A 200 16.09 18.26 9.64
N ALA A 201 16.74 17.74 10.69
CA ALA A 201 17.91 16.86 10.53
C ALA A 201 17.60 15.52 9.80
N ALA A 202 16.32 15.12 9.79
CA ALA A 202 15.84 13.90 9.13
C ALA A 202 15.32 14.12 7.70
N SER A 203 15.32 15.37 7.18
CA SER A 203 14.92 15.61 5.80
C SER A 203 15.90 14.94 4.84
N TRP A 204 15.36 14.32 3.80
CA TRP A 204 16.21 13.74 2.77
C TRP A 204 16.87 14.86 1.97
N VAL A 205 18.20 14.95 2.02
CA VAL A 205 18.97 15.92 1.23
C VAL A 205 19.12 15.40 -0.19
N ALA A 206 18.83 16.26 -1.17
CA ALA A 206 18.99 15.97 -2.57
C ALA A 206 20.45 15.91 -2.99
N GLU A 207 21.07 14.75 -2.82
CA GLU A 207 22.42 14.51 -3.34
C GLU A 207 22.42 14.33 -4.87
N PRO A 208 23.53 14.68 -5.56
CA PRO A 208 23.75 14.32 -6.94
C PRO A 208 23.56 12.81 -7.13
N LEU A 209 22.97 12.41 -8.25
CA LEU A 209 22.82 10.98 -8.54
C LEU A 209 24.21 10.36 -8.75
N ALA A 210 24.55 9.37 -7.93
CA ALA A 210 25.70 8.53 -8.21
C ALA A 210 25.58 7.92 -9.62
N PRO A 211 26.69 7.80 -10.39
CA PRO A 211 26.66 7.41 -11.80
C PRO A 211 25.96 6.05 -12.04
N PHE A 212 26.07 5.13 -11.09
CA PHE A 212 25.46 3.79 -11.16
C PHE A 212 24.09 3.67 -10.49
N SER A 213 23.46 4.79 -10.12
CA SER A 213 22.15 4.78 -9.50
C SER A 213 21.11 4.17 -10.43
N LYS A 214 20.28 3.25 -9.92
CA LYS A 214 19.15 2.72 -10.70
C LYS A 214 18.17 3.82 -11.17
N ARG A 215 18.23 5.01 -10.57
CA ARG A 215 17.39 6.17 -10.91
C ARG A 215 17.89 6.95 -12.12
N SER A 216 19.19 6.91 -12.44
CA SER A 216 19.74 7.55 -13.65
C SER A 216 19.45 6.75 -14.92
N ARG A 217 19.05 5.48 -14.77
CA ARG A 217 18.71 4.63 -15.92
C ARG A 217 17.44 5.17 -16.59
N PRO A 218 17.39 5.20 -17.94
CA PRO A 218 16.17 5.55 -18.64
C PRO A 218 15.04 4.63 -18.20
N ASP A 219 13.83 5.17 -18.11
CA ASP A 219 12.66 4.39 -17.75
C ASP A 219 12.53 3.24 -18.75
N ARG A 220 12.53 2.01 -18.24
CA ARG A 220 12.21 0.86 -19.08
C ARG A 220 10.79 1.07 -19.63
N PRO A 221 10.56 0.83 -20.93
CA PRO A 221 9.21 0.91 -21.48
C PRO A 221 8.31 0.07 -20.60
N ARG A 222 7.18 0.65 -20.17
CA ARG A 222 6.20 -0.05 -19.35
C ARG A 222 5.84 -1.30 -20.12
N ALA A 223 6.12 -2.49 -19.55
CA ALA A 223 5.76 -3.74 -20.19
C ALA A 223 4.32 -3.64 -20.66
N ALA A 224 4.07 -4.01 -21.93
CA ALA A 224 2.73 -3.97 -22.51
C ALA A 224 1.75 -4.55 -21.50
N ALA A 225 0.62 -3.86 -21.30
CA ALA A 225 -0.38 -4.33 -20.36
C ALA A 225 -0.72 -5.75 -20.80
N LYS A 226 -0.29 -6.76 -20.03
CA LYS A 226 -0.61 -8.15 -20.33
C LYS A 226 -2.11 -8.17 -20.53
N GLU A 227 -2.53 -8.53 -21.74
CA GLU A 227 -3.93 -8.66 -22.08
C GLU A 227 -4.51 -9.57 -21.02
N ARG A 228 -5.28 -8.97 -20.11
CA ARG A 228 -5.89 -9.72 -19.05
C ARG A 228 -6.99 -10.48 -19.76
N VAL A 229 -6.66 -11.70 -20.22
CA VAL A 229 -7.66 -12.69 -20.57
C VAL A 229 -8.66 -12.62 -19.43
N ARG A 230 -9.87 -12.21 -19.79
CA ARG A 230 -10.94 -11.85 -18.88
C ARG A 230 -11.44 -13.15 -18.28
N SER A 231 -10.61 -13.79 -17.46
CA SER A 231 -10.98 -14.97 -16.70
C SER A 231 -12.25 -14.58 -15.95
N LEU A 232 -13.22 -15.48 -15.89
CA LEU A 232 -14.55 -15.33 -15.26
C LEU A 232 -14.54 -14.81 -13.80
N ARG A 233 -13.37 -14.53 -13.23
CA ARG A 233 -13.19 -13.67 -12.06
C ARG A 233 -13.64 -12.26 -12.42
N GLY A 234 -14.94 -12.02 -12.26
CA GLY A 234 -15.60 -10.73 -12.39
C GLY A 234 -14.83 -9.59 -11.73
N ARG A 235 -15.09 -8.37 -12.23
CA ARG A 235 -14.62 -7.11 -11.66
C ARG A 235 -14.62 -7.20 -10.14
N GLY A 236 -13.42 -7.11 -9.56
CA GLY A 236 -13.13 -7.08 -8.13
C GLY A 236 -14.18 -7.76 -7.26
N ARG A 237 -13.94 -9.04 -6.91
CA ARG A 237 -14.71 -9.77 -5.88
C ARG A 237 -15.21 -8.76 -4.83
N PRO A 238 -16.52 -8.47 -4.78
CA PRO A 238 -17.08 -7.63 -3.73
C PRO A 238 -16.52 -8.18 -2.42
N ARG A 239 -16.22 -7.30 -1.45
CA ARG A 239 -15.85 -7.76 -0.11
C ARG A 239 -16.89 -8.79 0.31
N SER A 240 -16.55 -10.07 0.21
CA SER A 240 -17.34 -11.12 0.80
C SER A 240 -17.08 -10.94 2.28
N ARG A 241 -17.86 -10.05 2.91
CA ARG A 241 -18.39 -10.41 4.22
C ARG A 241 -18.90 -11.82 4.00
N VAL A 242 -18.25 -12.79 4.62
CA VAL A 242 -18.84 -14.10 4.80
C VAL A 242 -20.18 -13.76 5.43
N ARG A 243 -21.24 -13.77 4.63
CA ARG A 243 -22.58 -13.55 5.13
C ARG A 243 -22.79 -14.78 5.99
N GLU A 244 -22.84 -14.59 7.29
CA GLU A 244 -23.27 -15.65 8.20
C GLU A 244 -24.69 -16.00 7.74
N ILE A 245 -24.81 -17.15 7.07
CA ILE A 245 -26.07 -17.68 6.59
C ILE A 245 -26.77 -18.20 7.84
N SER A 246 -27.93 -17.63 8.18
CA SER A 246 -28.70 -18.09 9.35
C SER A 246 -29.06 -19.56 9.19
N GLU A 247 -29.27 -20.27 10.30
CA GLU A 247 -29.69 -21.68 10.28
C GLU A 247 -30.97 -21.89 9.46
N ASP A 248 -31.90 -20.93 9.53
CA ASP A 248 -33.12 -20.92 8.71
C ASP A 248 -32.82 -20.81 7.20
N GLU A 249 -31.88 -19.95 6.82
CA GLU A 249 -31.48 -19.79 5.42
C GLU A 249 -30.72 -21.02 4.90
N GLN A 250 -29.93 -21.68 5.76
CA GLN A 250 -29.29 -22.95 5.43
C GLN A 250 -30.33 -24.06 5.22
N THR A 251 -31.33 -24.15 6.11
CA THR A 251 -32.41 -25.13 6.00
C THR A 251 -33.23 -24.89 4.73
N ALA A 252 -33.60 -23.64 4.44
CA ALA A 252 -34.31 -23.28 3.22
C ALA A 252 -33.51 -23.61 1.95
N LEU A 253 -32.19 -23.39 1.95
CA LEU A 253 -31.32 -23.77 0.84
C LEU A 253 -31.23 -25.29 0.67
N ALA A 254 -31.13 -26.05 1.76
CA ALA A 254 -31.12 -27.51 1.72
C ALA A 254 -32.42 -28.07 1.15
N THR A 255 -33.57 -27.57 1.61
CA THR A 255 -34.89 -27.93 1.07
C THR A 255 -35.01 -27.57 -0.41
N PHE A 256 -34.52 -26.39 -0.81
CA PHE A 256 -34.52 -25.99 -2.22
C PHE A 256 -33.69 -26.93 -3.09
N VAL A 257 -32.47 -27.26 -2.66
CA VAL A 257 -31.60 -28.21 -3.39
C VAL A 257 -32.24 -29.58 -3.51
N TYR A 258 -32.92 -30.05 -2.46
CA TYR A 258 -33.65 -31.30 -2.48
C TYR A 258 -34.80 -31.29 -3.51
N ASN A 259 -35.62 -30.24 -3.52
CA ASN A 259 -36.76 -30.11 -4.42
C ASN A 259 -36.37 -29.99 -5.90
N TYR A 260 -35.19 -29.45 -6.20
CA TYR A 260 -34.68 -29.28 -7.56
C TYR A 260 -33.50 -30.20 -7.88
N ARG A 261 -33.36 -31.32 -7.15
CA ARG A 261 -32.22 -32.23 -7.28
C ARG A 261 -32.02 -32.75 -8.71
N ASP A 262 -33.11 -33.04 -9.42
CA ASP A 262 -33.05 -33.63 -10.76
C ASP A 262 -32.51 -32.61 -11.78
N THR A 263 -32.74 -31.31 -11.54
CA THR A 263 -32.17 -30.22 -12.35
C THR A 263 -30.72 -29.91 -11.96
N LEU A 264 -30.41 -29.93 -10.66
CA LEU A 264 -29.11 -29.50 -10.14
C LEU A 264 -28.00 -30.56 -10.25
N THR A 265 -28.34 -31.84 -10.12
CA THR A 265 -27.36 -32.95 -10.14
C THR A 265 -26.47 -32.95 -11.39
N PRO A 266 -26.99 -32.92 -12.64
CA PRO A 266 -26.14 -32.92 -13.82
C PRO A 266 -25.27 -31.65 -13.95
N LEU A 267 -25.72 -30.53 -13.39
CA LEU A 267 -24.93 -29.29 -13.35
C LEU A 267 -23.82 -29.38 -12.30
N PHE A 268 -24.08 -30.03 -11.17
CA PHE A 268 -23.13 -30.23 -10.08
C PHE A 268 -21.98 -31.16 -10.44
N GLU A 269 -22.21 -32.11 -11.35
CA GLU A 269 -21.17 -33.00 -11.89
C GLU A 269 -20.18 -32.26 -12.79
N ARG A 270 -20.61 -31.18 -13.46
CA ARG A 270 -19.79 -30.39 -14.41
C ARG A 270 -19.12 -29.17 -13.79
N CYS A 271 -19.39 -28.88 -12.52
CA CYS A 271 -18.92 -27.67 -11.84
C CYS A 271 -18.02 -27.98 -10.65
N ARG A 272 -17.17 -27.00 -10.28
CA ARG A 272 -16.34 -27.08 -9.08
C ARG A 272 -17.17 -26.81 -7.82
N LEU A 273 -16.68 -27.26 -6.67
CA LEU A 273 -17.36 -27.07 -5.38
C LEU A 273 -17.67 -25.59 -5.07
N ASP A 274 -16.78 -24.67 -5.45
CA ASP A 274 -16.95 -23.23 -5.25
C ASP A 274 -17.96 -22.57 -6.23
N GLU A 275 -18.39 -23.28 -7.27
CA GLU A 275 -19.39 -22.84 -8.25
C GLU A 275 -20.82 -23.28 -7.86
N ARG A 276 -20.97 -24.35 -7.07
CA ARG A 276 -22.28 -24.93 -6.72
C ARG A 276 -23.24 -23.92 -6.07
N MET A 277 -22.75 -23.11 -5.13
CA MET A 277 -23.59 -22.09 -4.48
C MET A 277 -24.10 -21.03 -5.46
N GLN A 278 -23.31 -20.65 -6.46
CA GLN A 278 -23.72 -19.67 -7.47
C GLN A 278 -24.81 -20.24 -8.38
N ILE A 279 -24.74 -21.54 -8.70
CA ILE A 279 -25.77 -22.25 -9.48
C ILE A 279 -27.08 -22.29 -8.69
N VAL A 280 -27.03 -22.65 -7.41
CA VAL A 280 -28.21 -22.69 -6.53
C VAL A 280 -28.85 -21.32 -6.39
N GLU A 281 -28.06 -20.27 -6.14
CA GLU A 281 -28.56 -18.90 -6.03
C GLU A 281 -29.18 -18.40 -7.34
N ALA A 282 -28.56 -18.68 -8.49
CA ALA A 282 -29.10 -18.30 -9.79
C ALA A 282 -30.43 -19.01 -10.09
N LEU A 283 -30.53 -20.31 -9.83
CA LEU A 283 -31.76 -21.07 -10.00
C LEU A 283 -32.86 -20.59 -9.05
N ARG A 284 -32.54 -20.39 -7.77
CA ARG A 284 -33.48 -19.88 -6.76
C ARG A 284 -34.02 -18.51 -7.15
N ALA A 285 -33.17 -17.61 -7.63
CA ALA A 285 -33.59 -16.29 -8.08
C ALA A 285 -34.50 -16.37 -9.32
N PHE A 286 -34.21 -17.27 -10.26
CA PHE A 286 -35.04 -17.51 -11.43
C PHE A 286 -36.41 -18.11 -11.07
N VAL A 287 -36.45 -19.13 -10.21
CA VAL A 287 -37.70 -19.77 -9.75
C VAL A 287 -38.57 -18.77 -8.98
N ALA A 288 -37.97 -17.93 -8.15
CA ALA A 288 -38.72 -16.92 -7.39
C ALA A 288 -39.32 -15.83 -8.29
N ASN A 289 -38.67 -15.48 -9.40
CA ASN A 289 -39.11 -14.42 -10.30
C ASN A 289 -38.82 -14.80 -11.77
N PRO A 290 -39.63 -15.68 -12.38
CA PRO A 290 -39.38 -16.16 -13.75
C PRO A 290 -39.62 -15.08 -14.82
N GLY A 291 -40.43 -14.06 -14.49
CA GLY A 291 -40.68 -12.91 -15.35
C GLY A 291 -39.56 -11.86 -15.36
N ASP A 292 -38.63 -11.90 -14.41
CA ASP A 292 -37.49 -10.97 -14.42
C ASP A 292 -36.47 -11.39 -15.48
N ARG A 293 -36.23 -10.50 -16.44
CA ARG A 293 -35.23 -10.71 -17.49
C ARG A 293 -33.83 -10.89 -16.88
N GLY A 294 -33.52 -10.20 -15.78
CA GLY A 294 -32.20 -10.25 -15.15
C GLY A 294 -31.87 -11.59 -14.48
N THR A 295 -32.83 -12.22 -13.80
CA THR A 295 -32.66 -13.58 -13.23
C THR A 295 -32.60 -14.63 -14.34
N ARG A 296 -33.44 -14.51 -15.37
CA ARG A 296 -33.43 -15.41 -16.54
C ARG A 296 -32.11 -15.38 -17.29
N ASP A 297 -31.60 -14.18 -17.63
CA ASP A 297 -30.34 -14.05 -18.37
C ASP A 297 -29.16 -14.59 -17.54
N ARG A 298 -29.16 -14.38 -16.21
CA ARG A 298 -28.16 -14.96 -15.30
C ARG A 298 -28.23 -16.49 -15.27
N TRP A 299 -29.42 -17.08 -15.17
CA TRP A 299 -29.61 -18.52 -15.18
C TRP A 299 -29.16 -19.13 -16.51
N MET A 300 -29.57 -18.54 -17.64
CA MET A 300 -29.15 -18.98 -18.98
C MET A 300 -27.64 -18.88 -19.17
N HIS A 301 -27.01 -17.83 -18.63
CA HIS A 301 -25.55 -17.69 -18.70
C HIS A 301 -24.83 -18.81 -17.94
N VAL A 302 -25.30 -19.19 -16.74
CA VAL A 302 -24.75 -20.32 -15.97
C VAL A 302 -24.86 -21.61 -16.77
N PHE A 303 -26.05 -21.88 -17.34
CA PHE A 303 -26.31 -23.07 -18.14
C PHE A 303 -25.40 -23.14 -19.39
N MET A 304 -25.30 -22.06 -20.16
CA MET A 304 -24.43 -21.99 -21.34
C MET A 304 -22.95 -22.17 -20.98
N THR A 305 -22.50 -21.57 -19.88
CA THR A 305 -21.09 -21.65 -19.44
C THR A 305 -20.71 -23.06 -19.02
N LEU A 306 -21.64 -23.80 -18.38
CA LEU A 306 -21.40 -25.18 -17.96
C LEU A 306 -21.48 -26.18 -19.12
N ASN A 307 -22.28 -25.91 -20.16
CA ASN A 307 -22.37 -26.76 -21.34
C ASN A 307 -21.24 -26.57 -22.34
N ALA A 308 -20.50 -25.45 -22.25
CA ALA A 308 -19.32 -25.21 -23.09
C ALA A 308 -18.04 -25.87 -22.55
N ARG A 309 -18.12 -26.58 -21.43
CA ARG A 309 -17.01 -27.32 -20.80
C ARG A 309 -17.12 -28.81 -21.12
#